data_AF-A0A1S8WNS5-F1
#
_entry.id   AF-A0A1S8WNS5-F1
#
_cell.length_a   1.000
_cell.length_b   1.000
_cell.length_c   1.000
_cell.angle_alpha   90.00
_cell.angle_beta   90.00
_cell.angle_gamma   90.00
#
_symmetry.space_group_name_H-M   'P 1'
#
loop_
_entity.id
_entity.type
_entity.pdbx_description
1 polymer ?
#
loop_
_entity_poly.entity_id
_entity_poly.type
_entity_poly.pdbx_seq_one_letter_code
_entity_poly.pdbx_strand_id
1 'polypeptide(L)' 'MQGYGDKLINPMYRTSNSEYGRLKPNVHTMSVVYHQRKAEFQKRFAPCGNYRNHSLNTAKDQQII' A
#
# COMPACT_ATOMS: atom_id res chain seq x y z
N MET A 1 -4.18 -19.13 -13.98
CA MET A 1 -3.31 -19.40 -12.82
C MET A 1 -4.18 -19.43 -11.57
N GLN A 2 -4.20 -20.55 -10.84
CA GLN A 2 -4.94 -20.67 -9.57
C GLN A 2 -3.93 -20.42 -8.43
N GLY A 3 -4.05 -19.31 -7.70
CA GLY A 3 -3.08 -18.91 -6.66
C GLY A 3 -3.25 -19.64 -5.31
N TYR A 4 -4.39 -20.29 -5.11
CA TYR A 4 -4.73 -21.05 -3.90
C TYR A 4 -5.33 -22.40 -4.28
N GLY A 5 -5.13 -23.39 -3.43
CA GLY A 5 -5.70 -24.72 -3.59
C GLY A 5 -4.65 -25.80 -3.45
N ASP A 6 -5.13 -26.98 -3.06
CA ASP A 6 -4.24 -28.10 -2.81
C ASP A 6 -3.68 -28.65 -4.12
N LYS A 7 -2.36 -28.87 -4.16
CA LYS A 7 -1.73 -29.55 -5.28
C LYS A 7 -1.90 -31.05 -5.06
N LEU A 8 -2.24 -31.77 -6.12
CA LEU A 8 -2.29 -33.23 -6.12
C LEU A 8 -0.86 -33.78 -6.00
N ILE A 9 -0.37 -33.85 -4.76
CA ILE A 9 0.92 -34.44 -4.38
C ILE A 9 0.59 -35.64 -3.49
N ASN A 10 1.38 -36.72 -3.63
CA ASN A 10 1.24 -37.86 -2.75
C ASN A 10 1.38 -37.39 -1.28
N PRO A 11 0.43 -37.75 -0.38
CA PRO A 11 0.46 -37.34 1.02
C PRO A 11 1.79 -37.61 1.74
N MET A 12 2.52 -38.66 1.32
CA MET A 12 3.81 -39.05 1.90
C MET A 12 4.97 -38.11 1.55
N TYR A 13 4.85 -37.33 0.47
CA TYR A 13 5.89 -36.40 0.00
C TYR A 13 5.53 -34.93 0.23
N ARG A 14 4.56 -34.65 1.11
CA ARG A 14 4.17 -33.28 1.42
C ARG A 14 5.23 -32.61 2.29
N THR A 15 5.76 -31.50 1.82
CA THR A 15 6.71 -30.67 2.58
C THR A 15 5.99 -29.61 3.39
N SER A 16 6.63 -29.05 4.41
CA SER A 16 6.13 -27.90 5.17
C SER A 16 5.81 -26.69 4.27
N ASN A 17 6.65 -26.44 3.25
CA ASN A 17 6.42 -25.38 2.28
C ASN A 17 5.16 -25.61 1.43
N SER A 18 4.69 -26.86 1.30
CA SER A 18 3.46 -27.19 0.57
C SER A 18 2.19 -26.80 1.32
N GLU A 19 2.29 -26.40 2.59
CA GLU A 19 1.15 -25.92 3.38
C GLU A 19 0.77 -24.48 3.02
N TYR A 20 1.75 -23.65 2.66
CA TYR A 20 1.50 -22.26 2.27
C TYR A 20 0.70 -22.20 0.96
N GLY A 21 -0.42 -21.47 0.98
CA GLY A 21 -1.32 -21.34 -0.18
C GLY A 21 -2.21 -22.57 -0.44
N ARG A 22 -2.12 -23.62 0.37
CA ARG A 22 -2.94 -24.84 0.23
C ARG A 22 -4.43 -24.55 0.41
N LEU A 23 -4.77 -23.86 1.48
CA LEU A 23 -6.15 -23.57 1.85
C LEU A 23 -6.64 -22.32 1.12
N LYS A 24 -7.85 -22.40 0.58
CA LYS A 24 -8.52 -21.24 -0.01
C LYS A 24 -9.03 -20.32 1.10
N PRO A 25 -8.99 -19.00 0.90
CA PRO A 25 -9.61 -18.06 1.84
C PRO A 25 -11.11 -18.34 1.97
N ASN A 26 -11.64 -18.16 3.18
CA ASN A 26 -13.06 -18.29 3.52
C ASN A 26 -13.58 -16.97 4.13
N VAL A 27 -14.90 -16.79 4.19
CA VAL A 27 -15.56 -15.63 4.81
C VAL A 27 -15.12 -15.39 6.26
N HIS A 28 -14.77 -16.46 6.99
CA HIS A 28 -14.27 -16.37 8.36
C HIS A 28 -12.78 -15.98 8.47
N THR A 29 -12.04 -16.04 7.37
CA THR A 29 -10.62 -15.61 7.30
C THR A 29 -10.45 -14.19 6.80
N MET A 30 -11.51 -13.61 6.21
CA MET A 30 -11.51 -12.25 5.70
C MET A 30 -11.90 -11.25 6.80
N SER A 31 -11.38 -10.03 6.71
CA SER A 31 -11.81 -8.95 7.60
C SER A 31 -13.25 -8.55 7.33
N VAL A 32 -14.04 -8.29 8.38
CA VAL A 32 -15.44 -7.84 8.27
C VAL A 32 -15.54 -6.47 7.59
N VAL A 33 -14.59 -5.57 7.89
CA VAL A 33 -14.47 -4.26 7.25
C VAL A 33 -13.00 -4.00 6.93
N TYR A 34 -12.73 -3.48 5.74
CA TYR A 34 -11.40 -3.06 5.32
C TYR A 34 -11.38 -1.56 5.02
N HIS A 35 -10.64 -0.80 5.83
CA HIS A 35 -10.46 0.64 5.64
C HIS A 35 -9.23 0.89 4.77
N GLN A 36 -9.43 0.89 3.45
CA GLN A 36 -8.36 1.22 2.52
C GLN A 36 -7.87 2.66 2.71
N ARG A 37 -6.55 2.86 2.65
CA ARG A 37 -5.97 4.19 2.65
C ARG A 37 -6.18 4.86 1.28
N LYS A 38 -7.02 5.88 1.23
CA LYS A 38 -7.21 6.71 0.04
C LYS A 38 -6.03 7.66 -0.14
N ALA A 39 -5.03 7.24 -0.90
CA ALA A 39 -3.82 8.02 -1.19
C ALA A 39 -3.88 8.79 -2.52
N GLU A 40 -5.07 9.02 -3.09
CA GLU A 40 -5.23 9.64 -4.42
C GLU A 40 -4.65 11.05 -4.49
N PHE A 41 -4.96 11.89 -3.48
CA PHE A 41 -4.38 13.22 -3.35
C PHE A 41 -2.84 13.17 -3.33
N GLN A 42 -2.28 12.34 -2.45
CA GLN A 42 -0.82 12.21 -2.32
C GLN A 42 -0.19 11.69 -3.62
N LYS A 43 -0.78 10.70 -4.29
CA LYS A 43 -0.29 10.19 -5.58
C LYS A 43 -0.29 11.27 -6.66
N ARG A 44 -1.29 12.15 -6.67
CA ARG A 44 -1.38 13.25 -7.64
C ARG A 44 -0.25 14.27 -7.46
N PHE A 45 0.14 14.58 -6.23
CA PHE A 45 1.13 15.61 -5.93
C PHE A 45 2.54 15.05 -5.63
N ALA A 46 2.69 13.74 -5.44
CA ALA A 46 3.99 13.10 -5.21
C ALA A 46 5.02 13.39 -6.34
N PRO A 47 4.64 13.41 -7.64
CA PRO A 47 5.57 13.77 -8.71
C PRO A 47 6.02 15.24 -8.70
N CYS A 48 5.25 16.13 -8.07
CA CYS A 48 5.58 17.56 -8.01
C CYS A 48 6.81 17.85 -7.13
N GLY A 49 7.24 16.89 -6.31
CA GLY A 49 8.42 17.00 -5.46
C GLY A 49 8.27 18.02 -4.33
N ASN A 50 9.40 18.40 -3.74
CA ASN A 50 9.42 19.34 -2.61
C ASN A 50 9.12 20.76 -3.09
N TYR A 51 8.30 21.48 -2.32
CA TYR A 51 8.03 22.89 -2.56
C TYR A 51 9.32 23.71 -2.62
N ARG A 52 9.41 24.63 -3.59
CA ARG A 52 10.48 25.61 -3.72
C ARG A 52 9.89 27.01 -3.87
N ASN A 53 10.40 27.95 -3.09
CA ASN A 53 10.06 29.35 -3.24
C ASN A 53 11.00 29.98 -4.28
N HIS A 54 10.43 30.46 -5.39
CA HIS A 54 11.13 31.18 -6.45
C HIS A 54 10.69 32.66 -6.55
N SER A 55 9.99 33.16 -5.55
CA SER A 55 9.52 34.55 -5.50
C SER A 55 10.60 35.50 -4.99
N LEU A 56 10.52 36.75 -5.41
CA LEU A 56 11.36 37.84 -4.88
C LEU A 56 10.73 38.41 -3.60
N ASN A 57 11.54 38.66 -2.58
CA ASN A 57 11.08 39.46 -1.44
C ASN A 57 10.85 40.90 -1.89
N THR A 58 9.60 41.35 -1.84
CA THR A 58 9.18 42.71 -2.21
C THR A 58 8.68 43.52 -1.01
N ALA A 59 8.83 42.98 0.21
CA ALA A 59 8.53 43.73 1.41
C ALA A 59 9.43 44.97 1.48
N LYS A 60 8.83 46.14 1.71
CA LYS A 60 9.57 47.34 2.06
C LYS A 60 9.92 47.29 3.53
N ASP A 61 11.12 47.72 3.88
CA ASP A 61 11.53 47.83 5.28
C ASP A 61 10.55 48.73 6.03
N GLN A 62 9.91 48.17 7.04
CA GLN A 62 8.96 48.88 7.86
C GLN A 62 9.74 49.47 9.03
N GLN A 63 10.06 50.77 8.92
CA GLN A 63 10.69 51.51 10.00
C GLN A 63 9.72 51.56 11.19
N ILE A 64 10.15 51.04 12.33
CA ILE A 64 9.45 51.23 13.60
C ILE A 64 9.89 52.62 14.10
N ILE A 65 8.93 53.54 14.18
CA ILE A 65 9.11 54.86 14.80
C ILE A 65 9.21 54.68 16.32
#